data_AF-A0A7R9VNF3-F1
#
_entry.id   AF-A0A7R9VNF3-F1
#
_cell.length_a   1.000
_cell.length_b   1.000
_cell.length_c   1.000
_cell.angle_alpha   90.00
_cell.angle_beta   90.00
_cell.angle_gamma   90.00
#
_symmetry.space_group_name_H-M   'P 1'
#
loop_
_entity.id
_entity.type
_entity.pdbx_description
1 polymer ?
#
loop_
_entity_poly.entity_id
_entity_poly.type
_entity_poly.pdbx_seq_one_letter_code
_entity_poly.pdbx_strand_id
1 'polypeptide(L)'
;TKPTKHNSGRKRICCLLTKHIKNIATGTKEHKTKHKNMKAIQFKFTPGDHCIVDDIDKPTPANDEVLIKVVNSALDTAHQPILDKDMTAYFIHKLKEPLYLGYHYSGTIESVGSDVTAEDMKAGRHVFGFLQYDPSQTQGAFAEYITVKHSECAVKPKDVSFEIAAASATESITALQAIRDLGGLRKKDSKEDHQTILIVGAGGGVGSAAV
;
A
#
# COMPACT_ATOMS: atom_id res chain seq x y z
N THR A 1 43.20 40.29 24.11
CA THR A 1 42.40 41.52 24.31
C THR A 1 40.92 41.13 24.45
N LYS A 2 40.20 41.81 25.34
CA LYS A 2 38.94 41.40 25.98
C LYS A 2 37.74 41.13 25.03
N PRO A 3 36.76 40.31 25.49
CA PRO A 3 35.49 40.03 24.82
C PRO A 3 34.37 41.00 25.26
N THR A 4 33.33 41.17 24.46
CA THR A 4 32.11 41.89 24.83
C THR A 4 31.00 40.91 25.23
N LYS A 5 30.67 40.91 26.54
CA LYS A 5 29.36 40.53 27.13
C LYS A 5 28.33 41.60 26.75
N HIS A 6 27.03 41.34 26.57
CA HIS A 6 25.94 41.20 27.58
C HIS A 6 24.64 41.46 26.76
N ASN A 7 23.40 41.08 27.07
CA ASN A 7 22.71 40.52 28.23
C ASN A 7 21.32 40.04 27.71
N SER A 8 20.87 38.83 28.04
CA SER A 8 19.80 38.54 29.01
C SER A 8 18.40 39.14 28.74
N GLY A 9 17.45 38.26 28.44
CA GLY A 9 16.00 38.51 28.55
C GLY A 9 15.27 37.21 28.85
N ARG A 10 15.17 36.88 30.15
CA ARG A 10 14.54 35.69 30.71
C ARG A 10 13.01 35.85 30.78
N LYS A 11 12.32 34.72 30.57
CA LYS A 11 11.15 34.20 31.33
C LYS A 11 9.72 34.76 31.07
N ARG A 12 8.87 33.79 30.67
CA ARG A 12 7.56 33.36 31.23
C ARG A 12 6.42 34.38 31.37
N ILE A 13 5.34 34.12 30.61
CA ILE A 13 3.92 34.30 30.98
C ILE A 13 3.18 33.16 30.26
N CYS A 14 2.88 32.00 30.87
CA CYS A 14 1.78 31.69 31.79
C CYS A 14 0.37 32.00 31.22
N CYS A 15 -0.32 30.93 30.82
CA CYS A 15 -1.71 30.61 31.16
C CYS A 15 -2.74 31.76 31.19
N LEU A 16 -3.72 31.75 30.28
CA LEU A 16 -5.17 31.99 30.52
C LEU A 16 -5.87 32.31 29.19
N LEU A 17 -6.81 31.45 28.77
CA LEU A 17 -8.19 31.82 28.42
C LEU A 17 -8.94 30.61 27.84
N THR A 18 -9.50 29.83 28.75
CA THR A 18 -10.61 28.90 28.49
C THR A 18 -11.91 29.59 28.93
N LYS A 19 -12.97 29.41 28.13
CA LYS A 19 -14.42 29.60 28.41
C LYS A 19 -15.09 30.83 27.77
N HIS A 20 -15.89 30.53 26.75
CA HIS A 20 -17.27 30.98 26.42
C HIS A 20 -17.34 31.00 24.89
N ILE A 21 -17.97 30.02 24.23
CA ILE A 21 -19.40 30.04 23.92
C ILE A 21 -19.93 28.60 23.89
N LYS A 22 -20.97 28.34 24.68
CA LYS A 22 -21.85 27.16 24.60
C LYS A 22 -23.23 27.63 24.14
N ASN A 23 -23.85 26.78 23.32
CA ASN A 23 -25.28 26.65 23.05
C ASN A 23 -25.92 27.53 21.97
N ILE A 24 -25.97 26.99 20.75
CA ILE A 24 -27.24 26.81 20.04
C ILE A 24 -27.30 25.32 19.66
N ALA A 25 -28.30 24.62 20.20
CA ALA A 25 -28.60 23.24 19.88
C ALA A 25 -30.01 23.19 19.31
N THR A 26 -30.16 22.78 18.05
CA THR A 26 -31.37 22.15 17.54
C THR A 26 -31.02 21.24 16.37
N GLY A 27 -31.21 19.93 16.59
CA GLY A 27 -31.80 19.04 15.59
C GLY A 27 -30.95 18.59 14.40
N THR A 28 -30.13 17.56 14.61
CA THR A 28 -30.17 16.30 13.84
C THR A 28 -29.41 15.24 14.64
N LYS A 29 -30.08 14.13 14.96
CA LYS A 29 -29.37 12.92 15.40
C LYS A 29 -28.72 12.35 14.15
N GLU A 30 -27.53 12.83 13.81
CA GLU A 30 -26.63 12.06 12.98
C GLU A 30 -26.32 10.77 13.74
N HIS A 31 -26.71 9.65 13.16
CA HIS A 31 -26.10 8.38 13.49
C HIS A 31 -24.60 8.55 13.25
N LYS A 32 -23.83 8.87 14.30
CA LYS A 32 -22.39 8.70 14.29
C LYS A 32 -22.14 7.20 14.18
N THR A 33 -22.13 6.68 12.95
CA THR A 33 -21.39 5.47 12.65
C THR A 33 -20.00 5.69 13.22
N LYS A 34 -19.67 4.89 14.22
CA LYS A 34 -18.35 4.89 14.83
C LYS A 34 -17.42 4.37 13.73
N HIS A 35 -16.93 5.27 12.87
CA HIS A 35 -15.94 4.93 11.86
C HIS A 35 -14.81 4.25 12.63
N LYS A 36 -14.59 2.97 12.34
CA LYS A 36 -13.44 2.28 12.91
C LYS A 36 -12.26 2.91 12.21
N ASN A 37 -11.42 3.62 12.94
CA ASN A 37 -10.19 4.11 12.35
C ASN A 37 -9.20 2.93 12.15
N MET A 38 -8.18 3.16 11.35
CA MET A 38 -7.06 2.27 11.12
C MET A 38 -5.75 3.05 11.09
N LYS A 39 -4.65 2.35 11.35
CA LYS A 39 -3.31 2.91 11.19
C LYS A 39 -2.82 2.79 9.76
N ALA A 40 -2.15 3.83 9.28
CA ALA A 40 -1.43 3.83 8.02
C ALA A 40 -0.13 4.63 8.12
N ILE A 41 0.86 4.29 7.30
CA ILE A 41 2.11 5.06 7.18
C ILE A 41 1.92 6.15 6.14
N GLN A 42 1.92 7.40 6.61
CA GLN A 42 1.89 8.59 5.78
C GLN A 42 3.31 9.04 5.42
N PHE A 43 3.53 9.30 4.14
CA PHE A 43 4.76 9.84 3.59
C PHE A 43 4.60 11.33 3.30
N LYS A 44 5.72 12.05 3.31
CA LYS A 44 5.80 13.45 2.88
C LYS A 44 6.80 13.57 1.75
N PHE A 45 6.58 14.56 0.88
CA PHE A 45 7.52 14.86 -0.19
C PHE A 45 8.81 15.54 0.31
N THR A 46 8.81 16.06 1.54
CA THR A 46 9.98 16.74 2.09
C THR A 46 11.02 15.71 2.56
N PRO A 47 12.27 15.75 2.04
CA PRO A 47 13.32 14.85 2.48
C PRO A 47 13.62 14.98 3.98
N GLY A 48 13.77 13.85 4.67
CA GLY A 48 14.16 13.81 6.09
C GLY A 48 13.01 13.89 7.11
N ASP A 49 11.75 14.02 6.66
CA ASP A 49 10.58 13.89 7.52
C ASP A 49 10.00 12.47 7.36
N HIS A 50 10.25 11.63 8.36
CA HIS A 50 10.00 10.20 8.27
C HIS A 50 8.56 9.87 8.67
N CYS A 51 7.87 9.14 7.80
CA CYS A 51 6.75 8.23 8.05
C CYS A 51 5.96 8.48 9.35
N ILE A 52 4.83 9.18 9.25
CA ILE A 52 3.92 9.35 10.38
C ILE A 52 2.95 8.17 10.40
N VAL A 53 2.68 7.62 11.58
CA VAL A 53 1.57 6.68 11.75
C VAL A 53 0.31 7.49 12.00
N ASP A 54 -0.51 7.62 10.96
CA ASP A 54 -1.79 8.31 11.03
C ASP A 54 -2.90 7.36 11.48
N ASP A 55 -3.90 7.91 12.18
CA ASP A 55 -5.16 7.24 12.48
C ASP A 55 -6.23 7.76 11.52
N ILE A 56 -6.56 6.96 10.49
CA ILE A 56 -7.42 7.36 9.36
C ILE A 56 -8.66 6.49 9.29
N ASP A 57 -9.66 6.93 8.53
CA ASP A 57 -10.87 6.13 8.33
C ASP A 57 -10.51 4.78 7.67
N LYS A 58 -11.00 3.69 8.25
CA LYS A 58 -10.94 2.38 7.62
C LYS A 58 -11.79 2.39 6.34
N PRO A 59 -11.24 1.94 5.20
CA PRO A 59 -11.97 1.93 3.95
C PRO A 59 -13.13 0.93 4.00
N THR A 60 -14.18 1.22 3.22
CA THR A 60 -15.31 0.33 3.01
C THR A 60 -15.24 -0.17 1.57
N PRO A 61 -15.29 -1.49 1.31
CA PRO A 61 -15.20 -2.01 -0.03
C PRO A 61 -16.41 -1.58 -0.86
N ALA A 62 -16.17 -1.20 -2.12
CA ALA A 62 -17.23 -1.10 -3.11
C ALA A 62 -17.84 -2.48 -3.44
N ASN A 63 -18.89 -2.50 -4.28
CA ASN A 63 -19.65 -3.72 -4.55
C ASN A 63 -18.80 -4.85 -5.16
N ASP A 64 -17.81 -4.52 -6.00
CA ASP A 64 -16.89 -5.47 -6.66
C ASP A 64 -15.54 -5.59 -5.94
N GLU A 65 -15.43 -5.04 -4.73
CA GLU A 65 -14.19 -5.02 -3.95
C GLU A 65 -14.22 -5.96 -2.74
N VAL A 66 -13.04 -6.28 -2.26
CA VAL A 66 -12.82 -6.94 -0.99
C VAL A 66 -12.03 -6.01 -0.07
N LEU A 67 -12.39 -6.01 1.21
CA LEU A 67 -11.63 -5.36 2.26
C LEU A 67 -10.63 -6.35 2.81
N ILE A 68 -9.36 -6.02 2.71
CA ILE A 68 -8.27 -6.88 3.16
C ILE A 68 -7.68 -6.31 4.44
N LYS A 69 -7.61 -7.13 5.48
CA LYS A 69 -6.75 -6.87 6.63
C LYS A 69 -5.33 -7.29 6.26
N VAL A 70 -4.45 -6.30 6.10
CA VAL A 70 -3.07 -6.51 5.69
C VAL A 70 -2.29 -7.19 6.82
N VAL A 71 -1.53 -8.24 6.47
CA VAL A 71 -0.64 -8.96 7.40
C VAL A 71 0.82 -8.60 7.10
N ASN A 72 1.20 -8.60 5.81
CA ASN A 72 2.50 -8.15 5.35
C ASN A 72 2.35 -7.24 4.13
N SER A 73 3.26 -6.28 4.00
CA SER A 73 3.45 -5.47 2.80
C SER A 73 4.94 -5.41 2.49
N ALA A 74 5.28 -5.35 1.20
CA ALA A 74 6.66 -5.35 0.73
C ALA A 74 7.09 -3.97 0.21
N LEU A 75 8.38 -3.70 0.34
CA LEU A 75 9.02 -2.52 -0.24
C LEU A 75 9.25 -2.75 -1.75
N ASP A 76 9.18 -1.66 -2.50
CA ASP A 76 9.41 -1.61 -3.94
C ASP A 76 10.30 -0.40 -4.27
N THR A 77 11.04 -0.48 -5.35
CA THR A 77 11.72 0.64 -6.01
C THR A 77 10.76 1.72 -6.53
N ALA A 78 9.49 1.39 -6.81
CA ALA A 78 8.48 2.34 -7.30
C ALA A 78 8.19 3.51 -6.32
N HIS A 79 8.58 3.38 -5.04
CA HIS A 79 8.38 4.44 -4.05
C HIS A 79 9.26 5.67 -4.29
N GLN A 80 10.52 5.48 -4.69
CA GLN A 80 11.49 6.56 -4.81
C GLN A 80 11.09 7.59 -5.88
N PRO A 81 10.69 7.19 -7.10
CA PRO A 81 10.10 8.09 -8.10
C PRO A 81 8.99 8.98 -7.55
N ILE A 82 8.09 8.43 -6.74
CA ILE A 82 6.95 9.14 -6.17
C ILE A 82 7.41 10.21 -5.18
N LEU A 83 8.34 9.86 -4.29
CA LEU A 83 8.88 10.78 -3.31
C LEU A 83 9.68 11.92 -3.98
N ASP A 84 10.43 11.60 -5.03
CA ASP A 84 11.21 12.57 -5.80
C ASP A 84 10.35 13.37 -6.80
N LYS A 85 9.10 12.96 -7.02
CA LYS A 85 8.16 13.51 -8.03
C LYS A 85 8.77 13.51 -9.43
N ASP A 86 9.46 12.43 -9.79
CA ASP A 86 9.97 12.30 -11.15
C ASP A 86 8.82 12.12 -12.17
N MET A 87 9.16 12.09 -13.47
CA MET A 87 8.15 11.95 -14.52
C MET A 87 7.39 10.61 -14.49
N THR A 88 8.01 9.54 -13.98
CA THR A 88 7.38 8.22 -13.90
C THR A 88 6.35 8.15 -12.78
N ALA A 89 6.53 8.94 -11.72
CA ALA A 89 5.60 9.04 -10.59
C ALA A 89 4.15 9.35 -11.02
N TYR A 90 3.97 10.16 -12.06
CA TYR A 90 2.67 10.55 -12.60
C TYR A 90 1.89 9.40 -13.25
N PHE A 91 2.50 8.23 -13.44
CA PHE A 91 1.83 7.02 -13.92
C PHE A 91 1.55 6.02 -12.80
N ILE A 92 2.15 6.20 -11.63
CA ILE A 92 2.19 5.17 -10.58
C ILE A 92 1.21 5.51 -9.45
N HIS A 93 1.12 6.78 -9.05
CA HIS A 93 0.34 7.19 -7.89
C HIS A 93 -0.18 8.61 -7.99
N LYS A 94 -1.20 8.92 -7.20
CA LYS A 94 -1.64 10.30 -7.03
C LYS A 94 -0.63 11.10 -6.22
N LEU A 95 -0.01 12.10 -6.85
CA LEU A 95 1.01 12.94 -6.22
C LEU A 95 0.40 14.08 -5.39
N LYS A 96 -0.38 13.72 -4.36
CA LYS A 96 -1.04 14.67 -3.47
C LYS A 96 -0.98 14.20 -2.02
N GLU A 97 -0.63 15.10 -1.10
CA GLU A 97 -0.70 14.82 0.34
C GLU A 97 -2.15 14.88 0.87
N PRO A 98 -2.53 14.06 1.87
CA PRO A 98 -1.71 13.06 2.54
C PRO A 98 -1.37 11.88 1.62
N LEU A 99 -0.10 11.44 1.63
CA LEU A 99 0.42 10.42 0.72
C LEU A 99 0.60 9.09 1.45
N TYR A 100 -0.04 8.03 0.99
CA TYR A 100 0.08 6.68 1.56
C TYR A 100 0.67 5.73 0.52
N LEU A 101 1.74 5.04 0.89
CA LEU A 101 2.50 4.20 -0.04
C LEU A 101 2.43 2.70 0.35
N GLY A 102 3.10 1.88 -0.45
CA GLY A 102 3.05 0.42 -0.38
C GLY A 102 2.11 -0.11 -1.44
N TYR A 103 2.61 -0.99 -2.29
CA TYR A 103 1.81 -1.57 -3.38
C TYR A 103 1.53 -3.03 -3.14
N HIS A 104 2.50 -3.74 -2.60
CA HIS A 104 2.44 -5.18 -2.44
C HIS A 104 1.83 -5.53 -1.09
N TYR A 105 0.98 -6.55 -1.07
CA TYR A 105 0.33 -6.98 0.15
C TYR A 105 0.09 -8.49 0.17
N SER A 106 -0.02 -9.00 1.39
CA SER A 106 -0.71 -10.24 1.68
C SER A 106 -1.51 -10.08 2.95
N GLY A 107 -2.67 -10.72 3.01
CA GLY A 107 -3.62 -10.48 4.07
C GLY A 107 -4.81 -11.40 4.07
N THR A 108 -5.76 -11.09 4.94
CA THR A 108 -7.00 -11.84 5.06
C THR A 108 -8.17 -10.98 4.64
N ILE A 109 -9.06 -11.49 3.79
CA ILE A 109 -10.31 -10.81 3.47
C ILE A 109 -11.13 -10.68 4.76
N GLU A 110 -11.46 -9.46 5.14
CA GLU A 110 -12.29 -9.18 6.31
C GLU A 110 -13.78 -9.08 5.93
N SER A 111 -14.08 -8.39 4.84
CA SER A 111 -15.43 -8.26 4.29
C SER A 111 -15.38 -8.11 2.76
N VAL A 112 -16.52 -8.30 2.11
CA VAL A 112 -16.64 -8.26 0.65
C VAL A 112 -17.83 -7.40 0.24
N GLY A 113 -17.74 -6.80 -0.94
CA GLY A 113 -18.87 -6.12 -1.59
C GLY A 113 -19.96 -7.10 -2.04
N SER A 114 -21.13 -6.56 -2.38
CA SER A 114 -22.32 -7.34 -2.74
C SER A 114 -22.15 -8.19 -4.00
N ASP A 115 -21.27 -7.79 -4.91
CA ASP A 115 -21.13 -8.40 -6.23
C ASP A 115 -20.02 -9.47 -6.23
N VAL A 116 -19.26 -9.58 -5.13
CA VAL A 116 -18.24 -10.61 -4.92
C VAL A 116 -18.91 -11.92 -4.51
N THR A 117 -19.19 -12.76 -5.52
CA THR A 117 -19.90 -14.04 -5.34
C THR A 117 -19.00 -15.27 -5.33
N ALA A 118 -17.74 -15.13 -5.74
CA ALA A 118 -16.80 -16.25 -5.83
C ALA A 118 -16.48 -16.84 -4.44
N GLU A 119 -16.58 -18.18 -4.31
CA GLU A 119 -16.41 -18.89 -3.03
C GLU A 119 -15.00 -18.75 -2.44
N ASP A 120 -14.01 -18.62 -3.31
CA ASP A 120 -12.60 -18.45 -2.96
C ASP A 120 -12.23 -17.00 -2.60
N MET A 121 -13.18 -16.05 -2.75
CA MET A 121 -13.04 -14.63 -2.43
C MET A 121 -14.01 -14.17 -1.33
N LYS A 122 -14.21 -14.99 -0.29
CA LYS A 122 -15.04 -14.67 0.87
C LYS A 122 -14.22 -14.20 2.09
N ALA A 123 -14.90 -13.63 3.08
CA ALA A 123 -14.30 -13.31 4.37
C ALA A 123 -13.57 -14.51 4.99
N GLY A 124 -12.40 -14.27 5.58
CA GLY A 124 -11.51 -15.28 6.14
C GLY A 124 -10.62 -15.99 5.11
N ARG A 125 -10.68 -15.65 3.81
CA ARG A 125 -9.73 -16.16 2.81
C ARG A 125 -8.42 -15.38 2.88
N HIS A 126 -7.30 -16.10 2.70
CA HIS A 126 -5.97 -15.50 2.64
C HIS A 126 -5.65 -15.16 1.19
N VAL A 127 -5.28 -13.92 0.94
CA VAL A 127 -5.02 -13.38 -0.39
C VAL A 127 -3.69 -12.62 -0.43
N PHE A 128 -3.20 -12.41 -1.63
CA PHE A 128 -2.04 -11.58 -1.90
C PHE A 128 -2.19 -10.91 -3.27
N GLY A 129 -1.41 -9.87 -3.50
CA GLY A 129 -1.44 -9.12 -4.74
C GLY A 129 -0.68 -7.81 -4.62
N PHE A 130 -0.94 -6.93 -5.59
CA PHE A 130 -0.42 -5.57 -5.59
C PHE A 130 -1.54 -4.58 -5.94
N LEU A 131 -1.44 -3.37 -5.41
CA LEU A 131 -2.27 -2.24 -5.81
C LEU A 131 -1.86 -1.79 -7.22
N GLN A 132 -2.85 -1.46 -8.05
CA GLN A 132 -2.59 -1.01 -9.41
C GLN A 132 -1.76 0.28 -9.42
N TYR A 133 -0.85 0.37 -10.39
CA TYR A 133 -0.14 1.60 -10.71
C TYR A 133 -1.08 2.51 -11.51
N ASP A 134 -1.64 3.50 -10.82
CA ASP A 134 -2.66 4.38 -11.37
C ASP A 134 -2.54 5.79 -10.78
N PRO A 135 -2.61 6.86 -11.60
CA PRO A 135 -2.49 8.25 -11.12
C PRO A 135 -3.62 8.70 -10.19
N SER A 136 -4.71 7.94 -10.08
CA SER A 136 -5.82 8.16 -9.16
C SER A 136 -5.69 7.37 -7.86
N GLN A 137 -4.71 6.46 -7.76
CA GLN A 137 -4.45 5.65 -6.57
C GLN A 137 -4.12 6.55 -5.36
N THR A 138 -4.84 6.35 -4.26
CA THR A 138 -4.70 7.16 -3.02
C THR A 138 -4.44 6.33 -1.77
N GLN A 139 -4.70 5.02 -1.82
CA GLN A 139 -4.41 4.10 -0.74
C GLN A 139 -3.01 3.50 -0.92
N GLY A 140 -2.42 3.06 0.19
CA GLY A 140 -1.18 2.30 0.20
C GLY A 140 -1.26 1.11 1.14
N ALA A 141 -0.56 0.02 0.80
CA ALA A 141 -0.52 -1.23 1.55
C ALA A 141 0.33 -1.15 2.84
N PHE A 142 1.03 -0.04 3.09
CA PHE A 142 1.58 0.27 4.42
C PHE A 142 0.48 0.77 5.37
N ALA A 143 -0.62 0.02 5.46
CA ALA A 143 -1.80 0.31 6.26
C ALA A 143 -2.38 -0.99 6.82
N GLU A 144 -3.20 -0.91 7.87
CA GLU A 144 -3.83 -2.10 8.45
C GLU A 144 -4.92 -2.69 7.54
N TYR A 145 -5.56 -1.86 6.69
CA TYR A 145 -6.57 -2.30 5.73
C TYR A 145 -6.46 -1.58 4.39
N ILE A 146 -6.83 -2.28 3.32
CA ILE A 146 -6.96 -1.76 1.96
C ILE A 146 -8.20 -2.35 1.29
N THR A 147 -8.73 -1.68 0.26
CA THR A 147 -9.74 -2.27 -0.62
C THR A 147 -9.15 -2.54 -2.00
N VAL A 148 -9.50 -3.68 -2.59
CA VAL A 148 -9.06 -4.05 -3.94
C VAL A 148 -10.21 -4.73 -4.66
N LYS A 149 -10.27 -4.60 -5.99
CA LYS A 149 -11.21 -5.41 -6.77
C LYS A 149 -10.92 -6.88 -6.55
N HIS A 150 -11.97 -7.68 -6.40
CA HIS A 150 -11.80 -9.12 -6.16
C HIS A 150 -11.06 -9.81 -7.33
N SER A 151 -11.12 -9.25 -8.54
CA SER A 151 -10.44 -9.72 -9.74
C SER A 151 -8.95 -9.34 -9.81
N GLU A 152 -8.48 -8.44 -8.95
CA GLU A 152 -7.10 -7.91 -8.94
C GLU A 152 -6.27 -8.47 -7.77
N CYS A 153 -6.78 -9.50 -7.08
CA CYS A 153 -6.07 -10.22 -6.05
C CYS A 153 -6.14 -11.73 -6.29
N ALA A 154 -5.20 -12.47 -5.72
CA ALA A 154 -5.15 -13.93 -5.85
C ALA A 154 -5.21 -14.59 -4.46
N VAL A 155 -5.76 -15.79 -4.42
CA VAL A 155 -5.73 -16.62 -3.21
C VAL A 155 -4.28 -16.99 -2.91
N LYS A 156 -3.84 -16.75 -1.67
CA LYS A 156 -2.50 -17.12 -1.21
C LYS A 156 -2.37 -18.65 -1.19
N PRO A 157 -1.35 -19.24 -1.83
CA PRO A 157 -1.06 -20.66 -1.69
C PRO A 157 -0.91 -21.04 -0.20
N LYS A 158 -1.44 -22.21 0.19
CA LYS A 158 -1.51 -22.60 1.61
C LYS A 158 -0.13 -22.66 2.27
N ASP A 159 0.85 -23.19 1.56
CA ASP A 159 2.19 -23.49 2.07
C ASP A 159 3.19 -22.31 1.93
N VAL A 160 2.74 -21.16 1.41
CA VAL A 160 3.57 -19.95 1.26
C VAL A 160 3.28 -19.01 2.43
N SER A 161 4.30 -18.46 3.10
CA SER A 161 4.08 -17.48 4.18
C SER A 161 3.45 -16.18 3.66
N PHE A 162 2.81 -15.40 4.53
CA PHE A 162 2.33 -14.07 4.16
C PHE A 162 3.47 -13.16 3.69
N GLU A 163 4.62 -13.24 4.34
CA GLU A 163 5.83 -12.50 3.97
C GLU A 163 6.26 -12.78 2.53
N ILE A 164 6.46 -14.06 2.17
CA ILE A 164 6.86 -14.45 0.80
C ILE A 164 5.77 -14.06 -0.19
N ALA A 165 4.50 -14.28 0.16
CA ALA A 165 3.40 -13.92 -0.73
C ALA A 165 3.40 -12.43 -1.07
N ALA A 166 3.53 -11.55 -0.06
CA ALA A 166 3.60 -10.10 -0.27
C ALA A 166 4.82 -9.72 -1.12
N ALA A 167 6.00 -10.32 -0.87
CA ALA A 167 7.23 -9.99 -1.59
C ALA A 167 7.30 -10.55 -3.03
N SER A 168 6.35 -11.39 -3.43
CA SER A 168 6.41 -12.10 -4.72
C SER A 168 5.45 -11.57 -5.79
N ALA A 169 4.47 -10.75 -5.41
CA ALA A 169 3.28 -10.50 -6.23
C ALA A 169 3.62 -9.91 -7.61
N THR A 170 4.19 -8.70 -7.66
CA THR A 170 4.50 -8.03 -8.93
C THR A 170 5.68 -8.70 -9.64
N GLU A 171 6.70 -9.11 -8.92
CA GLU A 171 7.93 -9.69 -9.48
C GLU A 171 7.64 -11.00 -10.20
N SER A 172 6.85 -11.87 -9.60
CA SER A 172 6.53 -13.20 -10.16
C SER A 172 5.62 -13.09 -11.36
N ILE A 173 4.59 -12.24 -11.32
CA ILE A 173 3.70 -12.06 -12.49
C ILE A 173 4.46 -11.40 -13.65
N THR A 174 5.34 -10.45 -13.35
CA THR A 174 6.20 -9.79 -14.35
C THR A 174 7.13 -10.80 -15.01
N ALA A 175 7.81 -11.62 -14.22
CA ALA A 175 8.68 -12.69 -14.74
C ALA A 175 7.88 -13.68 -15.61
N LEU A 176 6.71 -14.11 -15.13
CA LEU A 176 5.85 -15.05 -15.85
C LEU A 176 5.39 -14.50 -17.19
N GLN A 177 4.91 -13.25 -17.23
CA GLN A 177 4.48 -12.59 -18.47
C GLN A 177 5.64 -12.39 -19.44
N ALA A 178 6.81 -11.96 -18.94
CA ALA A 178 8.00 -11.78 -19.76
C ALA A 178 8.47 -13.10 -20.40
N ILE A 179 8.42 -14.20 -19.67
CA ILE A 179 8.90 -15.51 -20.15
C ILE A 179 7.86 -16.20 -21.03
N ARG A 180 6.61 -16.30 -20.56
CA ARG A 180 5.54 -17.09 -21.20
C ARG A 180 4.87 -16.31 -22.32
N ASP A 181 4.45 -15.08 -22.04
CA ASP A 181 3.55 -14.33 -22.93
C ASP A 181 4.32 -13.55 -24.01
N LEU A 182 5.46 -12.95 -23.63
CA LEU A 182 6.32 -12.19 -24.54
C LEU A 182 7.51 -13.01 -25.05
N GLY A 183 8.13 -13.80 -24.17
CA GLY A 183 9.32 -14.59 -24.47
C GLY A 183 9.03 -15.90 -25.21
N GLY A 184 7.76 -16.31 -25.29
CA GLY A 184 7.34 -17.49 -26.04
C GLY A 184 7.90 -18.80 -25.51
N LEU A 185 8.27 -18.88 -24.22
CA LEU A 185 8.63 -20.15 -23.61
C LEU A 185 7.41 -21.07 -23.66
N ARG A 186 7.56 -22.20 -24.35
CA ARG A 186 6.48 -23.14 -24.57
C ARG A 186 6.75 -24.42 -23.81
N LYS A 187 5.70 -25.21 -23.65
CA LYS A 187 5.85 -26.57 -23.14
C LYS A 187 6.72 -27.34 -24.14
N LYS A 188 7.68 -28.11 -23.63
CA LYS A 188 8.52 -28.98 -24.45
C LYS A 188 7.67 -30.09 -25.08
N ASP A 189 7.89 -30.35 -26.36
CA ASP A 189 7.20 -31.42 -27.10
C ASP A 189 7.85 -32.79 -26.85
N SER A 190 9.16 -32.81 -26.57
CA SER A 190 9.92 -34.01 -26.23
C SER A 190 11.04 -33.70 -25.22
N LYS A 191 11.76 -34.72 -24.75
CA LYS A 191 12.87 -34.54 -23.80
C LYS A 191 14.09 -33.85 -24.42
N GLU A 192 14.20 -33.96 -25.74
CA GLU A 192 15.27 -33.43 -26.59
C GLU A 192 14.98 -31.99 -27.05
N ASP A 193 13.76 -31.49 -26.81
CA ASP A 193 13.40 -30.09 -27.07
C ASP A 193 14.03 -29.20 -25.98
N HIS A 194 15.07 -28.46 -26.35
CA HIS A 194 15.78 -27.54 -25.49
C HIS A 194 15.48 -26.09 -25.91
N GLN A 195 14.94 -25.32 -24.97
CA GLN A 195 14.77 -23.89 -25.09
C GLN A 195 15.65 -23.20 -24.07
N THR A 196 16.32 -22.12 -24.49
CA THR A 196 17.22 -21.34 -23.65
C THR A 196 16.71 -19.91 -23.59
N ILE A 197 16.67 -19.34 -22.38
CA ILE A 197 16.32 -17.94 -22.14
C ILE A 197 17.47 -17.29 -21.36
N LEU A 198 17.90 -16.11 -21.81
CA LEU A 198 18.86 -15.28 -21.10
C LEU A 198 18.12 -14.39 -20.09
N ILE A 199 18.40 -14.57 -18.80
CA ILE A 199 17.88 -13.71 -17.73
C ILE A 199 18.95 -12.69 -17.33
N VAL A 200 18.74 -11.44 -17.71
CA VAL A 200 19.59 -10.31 -17.25
C VAL A 200 19.12 -9.90 -15.86
N GLY A 201 20.06 -9.73 -14.92
CA GLY A 201 19.72 -9.31 -13.55
C GLY A 201 19.08 -10.40 -12.69
N ALA A 202 19.49 -11.67 -12.86
CA ALA A 202 18.96 -12.83 -12.12
C ALA A 202 19.00 -12.71 -10.58
N GLY A 203 19.84 -11.83 -10.02
CA GLY A 203 19.89 -11.55 -8.58
C GLY A 203 18.87 -10.52 -8.07
N GLY A 204 18.11 -9.85 -8.96
CA GLY A 204 17.05 -8.91 -8.59
C GLY A 204 15.70 -9.58 -8.41
N GLY A 205 14.67 -8.86 -7.95
CA GLY A 205 13.34 -9.43 -7.65
C GLY A 205 12.73 -10.21 -8.82
N VAL A 206 12.52 -9.56 -9.97
CA VAL A 206 12.00 -10.21 -11.19
C VAL A 206 12.92 -11.32 -11.68
N GLY A 207 14.23 -11.09 -11.70
CA GLY A 207 15.21 -12.07 -12.17
C GLY A 207 15.27 -13.33 -11.30
N SER A 208 15.09 -13.18 -9.99
CA SER A 208 15.07 -14.30 -9.05
C SER A 208 13.79 -15.12 -9.15
N ALA A 209 12.65 -14.49 -9.46
CA ALA A 209 11.39 -15.18 -9.73
C ALA A 209 11.39 -15.91 -11.09
N ALA A 210 12.26 -15.49 -12.01
CA ALA A 210 12.39 -16.06 -13.36
C ALA A 210 13.23 -17.34 -13.43
N VAL A 211 14.09 -17.60 -12.44
CA VAL A 211 15.07 -18.72 -12.40
C VAL A 211 14.59 -19.83 -11.47
#